data_AF-A0A958FF67-F1
#
_entry.id   AF-A0A958FF67-F1
#
_cell.length_a   1.000
_cell.length_b   1.000
_cell.length_c   1.000
_cell.angle_alpha   90.00
_cell.angle_beta   90.00
_cell.angle_gamma   90.00
#
_symmetry.space_group_name_H-M   'P 1'
#
loop_
_entity.id
_entity.type
_entity.pdbx_description
1 polymer ?
#
loop_
_entity_poly.entity_id
_entity_poly.type
_entity_poly.pdbx_seq_one_letter_code
_entity_poly.pdbx_strand_id
1 'polypeptide(L)'
;MVCRANKAWILIATTLLLVAPLGAQSWQLVWHDEFNYTGLPDPQKWDYDVGGGGWGNNELQYYTANDADNARVDGSSLIIEARQENLGGYNYTSARLVTRGKADWKYGRFDIRARLPYGQGLWPALWLLPSDWVYGGWAASGEIDIMELVGHVTNQVHGTLHYGGTSPNNVQSGAAYTLSSGAFNDDFHLFTLEWVPGEFRWYVDGT
;
A
#
# COMPACT_ATOMS: atom_id res chain seq x y z
N MET A 1 -2.54 3.72 20.50
CA MET A 1 -3.66 4.23 21.32
C MET A 1 -3.93 3.23 22.44
N VAL A 2 -3.92 3.65 23.71
CA VAL A 2 -4.05 2.77 24.89
C VAL A 2 -5.52 2.67 25.31
N CYS A 3 -6.03 1.46 25.53
CA CYS A 3 -7.32 1.24 26.20
C CYS A 3 -7.08 0.67 27.61
N ARG A 4 -7.58 1.36 28.65
CA ARG A 4 -7.76 0.80 29.99
C ARG A 4 -9.26 0.69 30.26
N ALA A 5 -9.67 -0.50 30.67
CA ALA A 5 -10.94 -0.83 31.34
C ALA A 5 -10.52 -1.58 32.63
N ASN A 6 -11.09 -1.46 33.83
CA ASN A 6 -12.45 -1.22 34.28
C ASN A 6 -12.41 -0.78 35.76
N LYS A 7 -13.50 -0.16 36.26
CA LYS A 7 -14.16 -0.52 37.53
C LYS A 7 -15.41 0.35 37.74
N ALA A 8 -16.60 -0.23 37.61
CA ALA A 8 -17.75 -0.01 38.49
C ALA A 8 -18.88 -0.97 38.11
N TRP A 9 -19.48 -1.62 39.11
CA TRP A 9 -20.64 -2.51 38.99
C TRP A 9 -21.89 -1.77 39.47
N ILE A 10 -22.97 -1.79 38.70
CA ILE A 10 -24.36 -1.75 39.19
C ILE A 10 -25.20 -2.67 38.28
N LEU A 11 -25.85 -3.66 38.89
CA LEU A 11 -26.81 -4.56 38.26
C LEU A 11 -28.17 -3.84 38.08
N ILE A 12 -28.66 -3.78 36.85
CA ILE A 12 -30.09 -3.71 36.55
C ILE A 12 -30.36 -4.85 35.55
N ALA A 13 -31.18 -5.82 35.96
CA ALA A 13 -31.59 -6.94 35.14
C ALA A 13 -32.71 -6.49 34.19
N THR A 14 -32.32 -6.02 33.01
CA THR A 14 -33.19 -5.96 31.84
C THR A 14 -32.69 -7.06 30.91
N THR A 15 -33.52 -8.04 30.59
CA THR A 15 -33.19 -9.04 29.56
C THR A 15 -33.24 -8.36 28.19
N LEU A 16 -32.21 -7.58 27.91
CA LEU A 16 -31.89 -7.10 26.58
C LEU A 16 -31.39 -8.35 25.84
N LEU A 17 -32.16 -8.82 24.86
CA LEU A 17 -31.59 -9.65 23.80
C LEU A 17 -30.55 -8.76 23.10
N LEU A 18 -29.30 -8.82 23.58
CA LEU A 18 -28.14 -8.42 22.80
C LEU A 18 -28.12 -9.35 21.59
N VAL A 19 -28.76 -8.90 20.51
CA VAL A 19 -28.32 -9.29 19.19
C VAL A 19 -26.91 -8.70 19.07
N ALA A 20 -25.91 -9.47 19.47
CA ALA A 20 -24.54 -9.16 19.10
C ALA A 20 -24.56 -9.03 17.57
N PRO A 21 -24.08 -7.92 16.99
CA PRO A 21 -23.96 -7.84 15.54
C PRO A 21 -23.19 -9.08 15.09
N LEU A 22 -23.75 -9.82 14.13
CA LEU A 22 -23.08 -10.95 13.52
C LEU A 22 -21.67 -10.50 13.09
N GLY A 23 -20.66 -11.01 13.79
CA GLY A 23 -19.25 -10.94 13.43
C GLY A 23 -18.72 -9.57 13.02
N ALA A 24 -18.60 -8.62 13.95
CA ALA A 24 -17.61 -7.55 13.74
C ALA A 24 -16.23 -8.21 13.76
N GLN A 25 -15.61 -8.37 12.59
CA GLN A 25 -14.24 -8.88 12.50
C GLN A 25 -13.31 -7.92 13.26
N SER A 26 -12.76 -8.39 14.38
CA SER A 26 -11.82 -7.62 15.19
C SER A 26 -10.41 -7.81 14.64
N TRP A 27 -9.85 -6.78 14.02
CA TRP A 27 -8.46 -6.78 13.58
C TRP A 27 -7.51 -6.49 14.75
N GLN A 28 -6.40 -7.23 14.83
CA GLN A 28 -5.30 -6.97 15.76
C GLN A 28 -4.11 -6.40 14.99
N LEU A 29 -3.54 -5.30 15.49
CA LEU A 29 -2.31 -4.74 14.92
C LEU A 29 -1.13 -5.69 15.19
N VAL A 30 -0.47 -6.15 14.13
CA VAL A 30 0.70 -7.05 14.21
C VAL A 30 1.98 -6.43 13.67
N TRP A 31 1.87 -5.38 12.86
CA TRP A 31 2.99 -4.65 12.30
C TRP A 31 2.53 -3.25 11.90
N HIS A 32 3.42 -2.27 12.00
CA HIS A 32 3.18 -0.90 11.56
C HIS A 32 4.50 -0.14 11.42
N ASP A 33 4.48 0.92 10.61
CA ASP A 33 5.47 1.99 10.64
C ASP A 33 4.72 3.33 10.63
N GLU A 34 4.82 4.08 11.72
CA GLU A 34 4.16 5.38 11.87
C GLU A 34 5.02 6.54 11.37
N PHE A 35 6.26 6.28 10.93
CA PHE A 35 7.15 7.31 10.39
C PHE A 35 7.43 8.49 11.36
N ASN A 36 7.36 8.23 12.67
CA ASN A 36 7.62 9.20 13.74
C ASN A 36 9.13 9.37 14.06
N TYR A 37 9.95 9.47 13.02
CA TYR A 37 11.41 9.66 13.12
C TYR A 37 11.92 10.46 11.92
N THR A 38 13.15 10.96 11.98
CA THR A 38 13.76 11.70 10.86
C THR A 38 14.96 10.93 10.32
N GLY A 39 15.09 10.87 8.99
CA GLY A 39 16.22 10.22 8.32
C GLY A 39 15.78 9.26 7.23
N LEU A 40 16.57 8.21 7.00
CA LEU A 40 16.23 7.15 6.05
C LEU A 40 15.18 6.20 6.64
N PRO A 41 14.37 5.54 5.79
CA PRO A 41 13.48 4.44 6.19
C PRO A 41 14.17 3.40 7.09
N ASP A 42 13.47 2.95 8.13
CA ASP A 42 13.98 1.98 9.11
C ASP A 42 14.44 0.68 8.41
N PRO A 43 15.75 0.35 8.43
CA PRO A 43 16.28 -0.82 7.75
C PRO A 43 15.83 -2.15 8.36
N GLN A 44 15.22 -2.15 9.55
CA GLN A 44 14.58 -3.34 10.12
C GLN A 44 13.22 -3.63 9.48
N LYS A 45 12.60 -2.63 8.83
CA LYS A 45 11.27 -2.73 8.20
C LYS A 45 11.32 -2.67 6.69
N TRP A 46 12.18 -1.83 6.14
CA TRP A 46 12.20 -1.48 4.71
C TRP A 46 13.53 -1.80 4.06
N ASP A 47 13.47 -2.38 2.86
CA ASP A 47 14.56 -2.51 1.90
C ASP A 47 14.23 -1.75 0.61
N TYR A 48 15.14 -1.77 -0.34
CA TYR A 48 15.02 -1.05 -1.61
C TYR A 48 15.17 -2.02 -2.80
N ASP A 49 14.28 -1.91 -3.76
CA ASP A 49 14.56 -2.37 -5.12
C ASP A 49 15.35 -1.26 -5.85
N VAL A 50 16.52 -1.59 -6.38
CA VAL A 50 17.48 -0.62 -6.95
C VAL A 50 17.69 -0.91 -8.43
N GLY A 51 17.65 0.14 -9.25
CA GLY A 51 17.93 0.06 -10.67
C GLY A 51 16.87 0.70 -11.55
N GLY A 52 17.21 0.81 -12.83
CA GLY A 52 16.27 1.12 -13.89
C GLY A 52 15.98 -0.11 -14.75
N GLY A 53 15.80 0.08 -16.05
CA GLY A 53 15.55 -1.02 -17.00
C GLY A 53 14.07 -1.33 -17.20
N GLY A 54 13.20 -0.41 -16.79
CA GLY A 54 11.78 -0.43 -17.14
C GLY A 54 10.88 -1.29 -16.24
N TRP A 55 11.44 -2.15 -15.38
CA TRP A 55 10.68 -2.93 -14.39
C TRP A 55 9.51 -3.75 -14.97
N GLY A 56 9.62 -4.15 -16.24
CA GLY A 56 8.56 -4.87 -16.97
C GLY A 56 7.53 -3.96 -17.66
N ASN A 57 7.55 -2.65 -17.40
CA ASN A 57 6.54 -1.68 -17.82
C ASN A 57 7.10 -0.50 -18.64
N ASN A 58 8.36 -0.56 -19.09
CA ASN A 58 9.06 0.55 -19.75
C ASN A 58 9.16 1.83 -18.89
N GLU A 59 9.20 1.66 -17.58
CA GLU A 59 9.43 2.72 -16.60
C GLU A 59 10.77 3.46 -16.83
N LEU A 60 10.76 4.79 -16.63
CA LEU A 60 11.88 5.67 -17.02
C LEU A 60 12.82 6.02 -15.87
N GLN A 61 12.42 5.75 -14.63
CA GLN A 61 13.18 6.09 -13.44
C GLN A 61 14.25 5.04 -13.12
N TYR A 62 15.30 5.50 -12.47
CA TYR A 62 16.22 4.68 -11.72
C TYR A 62 15.83 4.70 -10.23
N TYR A 63 15.46 3.55 -9.67
CA TYR A 63 15.23 3.46 -8.23
C TYR A 63 16.56 3.47 -7.46
N THR A 64 16.66 4.33 -6.45
CA THR A 64 17.86 4.48 -5.61
C THR A 64 17.69 3.76 -4.27
N ALA A 65 18.80 3.56 -3.55
CA ALA A 65 18.80 3.03 -2.19
C ALA A 65 19.56 3.95 -1.25
N ASN A 66 19.04 4.09 -0.03
CA ASN A 66 19.65 4.91 1.03
C ASN A 66 19.90 6.36 0.58
N ASP A 67 19.05 6.87 -0.31
CA ASP A 67 19.13 8.22 -0.84
C ASP A 67 17.97 9.07 -0.29
N ALA A 68 18.31 10.04 0.55
CA ALA A 68 17.32 10.91 1.18
C ALA A 68 16.61 11.83 0.17
N ASP A 69 17.18 12.01 -1.03
CA ASP A 69 16.52 12.77 -2.08
C ASP A 69 15.29 12.04 -2.64
N ASN A 70 15.30 10.70 -2.65
CA ASN A 70 14.17 9.90 -3.15
C ASN A 70 13.36 9.18 -2.06
N ALA A 71 13.95 8.87 -0.90
CA ALA A 71 13.25 8.25 0.23
C ALA A 71 13.74 8.79 1.57
N ARG A 72 12.87 9.53 2.27
CA ARG A 72 13.18 10.08 3.60
C ARG A 72 11.95 10.13 4.48
N VAL A 73 12.19 10.13 5.78
CA VAL A 73 11.18 10.36 6.81
C VAL A 73 11.43 11.71 7.45
N ASP A 74 10.39 12.53 7.56
CA ASP A 74 10.49 13.94 7.99
C ASP A 74 10.08 14.17 9.45
N GLY A 75 9.84 13.11 10.21
CA GLY A 75 9.29 13.15 11.58
C GLY A 75 7.79 12.96 11.65
N SER A 76 7.09 12.91 10.52
CA SER A 76 5.64 12.70 10.45
C SER A 76 5.19 11.78 9.32
N SER A 77 5.98 11.65 8.25
CA SER A 77 5.62 10.87 7.08
C SER A 77 6.87 10.35 6.37
N LEU A 78 6.72 9.22 5.72
CA LEU A 78 7.61 8.80 4.65
C LEU A 78 7.30 9.62 3.40
N ILE A 79 8.35 10.15 2.78
CA ILE A 79 8.32 10.83 1.49
C ILE A 79 9.08 9.95 0.49
N ILE A 80 8.36 9.45 -0.51
CA ILE A 80 8.95 8.92 -1.74
C ILE A 80 8.85 10.00 -2.80
N GLU A 81 9.98 10.44 -3.33
CA GLU A 81 10.07 11.57 -4.24
C GLU A 81 10.69 11.17 -5.57
N ALA A 82 9.88 11.24 -6.63
CA ALA A 82 10.37 11.14 -8.00
C ALA A 82 10.98 12.46 -8.43
N ARG A 83 12.20 12.42 -8.97
CA ARG A 83 12.96 13.62 -9.36
C ARG A 83 13.38 13.52 -10.80
N GLN A 84 13.36 14.64 -11.51
CA GLN A 84 13.96 14.74 -12.84
C GLN A 84 15.43 15.09 -12.69
N GLU A 85 16.28 14.06 -12.72
CA GLU A 85 17.72 14.20 -12.61
C GLU A 85 18.44 13.09 -13.35
N ASN A 86 19.69 13.37 -13.73
CA ASN A 86 20.50 12.42 -14.48
C ASN A 86 21.28 11.49 -13.53
N LEU A 87 20.93 10.22 -13.53
CA LEU A 87 21.66 9.19 -12.78
C LEU A 87 21.82 7.92 -13.63
N GLY A 88 23.06 7.50 -13.88
CA GLY A 88 23.34 6.23 -14.54
C GLY A 88 22.74 6.07 -15.95
N GLY A 89 22.51 7.17 -16.68
CA GLY A 89 21.88 7.17 -18.00
C GLY A 89 20.34 7.26 -17.99
N TYR A 90 19.74 7.42 -16.81
CA TYR A 90 18.30 7.67 -16.65
C TYR A 90 18.06 9.15 -16.36
N ASN A 91 16.92 9.66 -16.83
CA ASN A 91 16.54 11.07 -16.68
C ASN A 91 15.66 11.33 -15.45
N TYR A 92 15.33 10.27 -14.71
CA TYR A 92 14.52 10.33 -13.51
C TYR A 92 15.07 9.39 -12.46
N THR A 93 14.92 9.76 -11.19
CA THR A 93 15.16 8.91 -10.03
C THR A 93 13.89 8.82 -9.19
N SER A 94 13.77 7.76 -8.40
CA SER A 94 12.69 7.56 -7.43
C SER A 94 13.13 6.53 -6.39
N ALA A 95 12.23 6.11 -5.51
CA ALA A 95 12.46 4.99 -4.60
C ALA A 95 11.34 3.94 -4.69
N ARG A 96 11.71 2.67 -4.51
CA ARG A 96 10.80 1.53 -4.41
C ARG A 96 11.12 0.77 -3.12
N LEU A 97 10.36 1.07 -2.07
CA LEU A 97 10.53 0.44 -0.76
C LEU A 97 9.76 -0.87 -0.69
N VAL A 98 10.39 -1.88 -0.11
CA VAL A 98 9.82 -3.23 0.03
C VAL A 98 10.05 -3.77 1.44
N THR A 99 9.14 -4.61 1.93
CA THR A 99 9.31 -5.33 3.22
C THR A 99 9.88 -6.73 3.03
N ARG A 100 10.32 -7.07 1.81
CA ARG A 100 10.81 -8.41 1.42
C ARG A 100 11.93 -8.89 2.37
N GLY A 101 11.74 -10.08 2.95
CA GLY A 101 12.68 -10.67 3.92
C GLY A 101 12.66 -10.03 5.31
N LYS A 102 11.75 -9.08 5.57
CA LYS A 102 11.63 -8.35 6.84
C LYS A 102 10.25 -8.59 7.48
N ALA A 103 9.21 -8.41 6.68
CA ALA A 103 7.83 -8.69 7.09
C ALA A 103 6.97 -9.05 5.87
N ASP A 104 6.20 -10.11 6.02
CA ASP A 104 5.23 -10.58 5.06
C ASP A 104 4.04 -11.21 5.78
N TRP A 105 2.89 -11.19 5.12
CA TRP A 105 1.63 -11.65 5.71
C TRP A 105 0.83 -12.46 4.71
N LYS A 106 0.08 -13.40 5.25
CA LYS A 106 -1.00 -14.08 4.55
C LYS A 106 -2.30 -13.72 5.23
N TYR A 107 -3.20 -13.08 4.48
CA TYR A 107 -4.41 -12.45 5.00
C TYR A 107 -4.12 -11.27 5.92
N GLY A 108 -5.14 -10.46 6.18
CA GLY A 108 -5.05 -9.32 7.06
C GLY A 108 -5.82 -8.12 6.55
N ARG A 109 -5.69 -7.04 7.30
CA ARG A 109 -6.09 -5.70 6.90
C ARG A 109 -4.84 -4.85 6.76
N PHE A 110 -4.68 -4.24 5.60
CA PHE A 110 -3.55 -3.38 5.25
C PHE A 110 -4.10 -1.97 5.12
N ASP A 111 -3.70 -1.09 6.02
CA ASP A 111 -4.12 0.31 6.05
C ASP A 111 -2.90 1.17 5.72
N ILE A 112 -2.96 1.92 4.61
CA ILE A 112 -1.89 2.84 4.20
C ILE A 112 -2.51 4.23 4.02
N ARG A 113 -2.08 5.18 4.85
CA ARG A 113 -2.52 6.57 4.74
C ARG A 113 -1.51 7.37 3.92
N ALA A 114 -1.89 7.81 2.73
CA ALA A 114 -0.99 8.50 1.80
C ALA A 114 -1.67 9.66 1.08
N ARG A 115 -0.87 10.68 0.73
CA ARG A 115 -1.21 11.75 -0.22
C ARG A 115 -0.42 11.51 -1.49
N LEU A 116 -1.08 11.47 -2.64
CA LEU A 116 -0.47 11.02 -3.88
C LEU A 116 0.12 12.18 -4.69
N PRO A 117 1.20 11.94 -5.45
CA PRO A 117 1.73 12.94 -6.38
C PRO A 117 0.79 13.14 -7.58
N TYR A 118 1.00 14.25 -8.29
CA TYR A 118 0.30 14.55 -9.54
C TYR A 118 1.29 14.98 -10.62
N GLY A 119 0.94 14.74 -11.88
CA GLY A 119 1.77 15.06 -13.04
C GLY A 119 1.75 13.96 -14.09
N GLN A 120 1.86 14.35 -15.35
CA GLN A 120 1.97 13.41 -16.47
C GLN A 120 3.18 12.47 -16.27
N GLY A 121 2.95 11.17 -16.38
CA GLY A 121 4.00 10.15 -16.29
C GLY A 121 4.31 9.66 -14.87
N LEU A 122 3.76 10.29 -13.82
CA LEU A 122 3.88 9.74 -12.46
C LEU A 122 2.92 8.56 -12.29
N TRP A 123 3.40 7.52 -11.63
CA TRP A 123 2.65 6.30 -11.34
C TRP A 123 2.97 5.82 -9.92
N PRO A 124 2.37 6.44 -8.88
CA PRO A 124 2.47 5.94 -7.51
C PRO A 124 1.70 4.62 -7.38
N ALA A 125 2.30 3.65 -6.71
CA ALA A 125 1.70 2.34 -6.43
C ALA A 125 1.96 1.92 -4.98
N LEU A 126 0.93 1.34 -4.36
CA LEU A 126 0.98 0.65 -3.07
C LEU A 126 0.45 -0.76 -3.30
N TRP A 127 1.31 -1.76 -3.16
CA TRP A 127 1.03 -3.09 -3.68
C TRP A 127 1.85 -4.16 -2.98
N LEU A 128 1.48 -5.41 -3.21
CA LEU A 128 2.05 -6.59 -2.58
C LEU A 128 2.46 -7.61 -3.65
N LEU A 129 3.61 -8.24 -3.43
CA LEU A 129 4.09 -9.40 -4.18
C LEU A 129 4.23 -10.62 -3.25
N PRO A 130 4.18 -11.84 -3.81
CA PRO A 130 4.39 -13.04 -3.02
C PRO A 130 5.84 -13.11 -2.51
N SER A 131 6.00 -13.58 -1.27
CA SER A 131 7.30 -13.96 -0.72
C SER A 131 7.93 -15.12 -1.51
N ASP A 132 7.09 -16.08 -1.94
CA ASP A 132 7.49 -17.29 -2.64
C ASP A 132 6.76 -17.43 -3.99
N TRP A 133 7.51 -17.69 -5.06
CA TRP A 133 7.00 -17.85 -6.42
C TRP A 133 6.53 -19.29 -6.73
N VAL A 134 5.68 -19.83 -5.86
CA VAL A 134 5.29 -21.26 -5.85
C VAL A 134 4.58 -21.70 -7.14
N TYR A 135 3.85 -20.81 -7.78
CA TYR A 135 3.02 -21.11 -8.96
C TYR A 135 3.69 -20.68 -10.28
N GLY A 136 4.97 -20.30 -10.25
CA GLY A 136 5.72 -19.75 -11.36
C GLY A 136 6.04 -18.27 -11.19
N GLY A 137 6.68 -17.66 -12.19
CA GLY A 137 6.96 -16.23 -12.18
C GLY A 137 5.70 -15.37 -12.24
N TRP A 138 5.87 -14.07 -12.31
CA TRP A 138 4.75 -13.15 -12.48
C TRP A 138 3.96 -13.44 -13.78
N ALA A 139 2.62 -13.39 -13.78
CA ALA A 139 1.70 -13.12 -12.66
C ALA A 139 1.19 -14.40 -11.97
N ALA A 140 1.73 -15.57 -12.31
CA ALA A 140 1.18 -16.85 -11.87
C ALA A 140 1.18 -17.04 -10.34
N SER A 141 2.15 -16.46 -9.65
CA SER A 141 2.18 -16.44 -8.18
C SER A 141 1.43 -15.28 -7.52
N GLY A 142 0.83 -14.40 -8.32
CA GLY A 142 -0.02 -13.31 -7.86
C GLY A 142 0.68 -11.96 -7.73
N GLU A 143 -0.14 -10.91 -7.76
CA GLU A 143 0.14 -9.53 -7.39
C GLU A 143 -1.14 -8.92 -6.84
N ILE A 144 -1.03 -8.09 -5.80
CA ILE A 144 -2.18 -7.40 -5.21
C ILE A 144 -1.86 -5.91 -5.14
N ASP A 145 -2.51 -5.13 -5.99
CA ASP A 145 -2.39 -3.67 -5.99
C ASP A 145 -3.46 -3.10 -5.07
N ILE A 146 -3.02 -2.58 -3.92
CA ILE A 146 -3.90 -1.92 -2.94
C ILE A 146 -4.36 -0.58 -3.50
N MET A 147 -3.45 0.14 -4.17
CA MET A 147 -3.75 1.42 -4.80
C MET A 147 -2.72 1.69 -5.90
N GLU A 148 -3.22 2.00 -7.09
CA GLU A 148 -2.45 2.63 -8.15
C GLU A 148 -3.15 3.91 -8.62
N LEU A 149 -2.38 4.91 -9.02
CA LEU A 149 -2.89 6.12 -9.66
C LEU A 149 -2.06 6.44 -10.90
N VAL A 150 -2.72 6.94 -11.94
CA VAL A 150 -2.04 7.53 -13.09
C VAL A 150 -2.00 9.04 -12.91
N GLY A 151 -0.81 9.63 -12.80
CA GLY A 151 -0.58 10.98 -12.27
C GLY A 151 -1.31 12.15 -12.95
N HIS A 152 -1.82 11.96 -14.16
CA HIS A 152 -2.65 12.96 -14.86
C HIS A 152 -4.16 12.82 -14.60
N VAL A 153 -4.59 11.71 -13.97
CA VAL A 153 -5.97 11.43 -13.55
C VAL A 153 -6.01 11.43 -12.01
N THR A 154 -5.92 12.64 -11.44
CA THR A 154 -5.59 12.81 -10.01
C THR A 154 -6.71 12.45 -9.04
N ASN A 155 -7.93 12.23 -9.52
CA ASN A 155 -9.10 11.91 -8.71
C ASN A 155 -9.54 10.44 -8.82
N GLN A 156 -8.76 9.60 -9.50
CA GLN A 156 -9.08 8.18 -9.71
C GLN A 156 -7.91 7.30 -9.29
N VAL A 157 -8.22 6.24 -8.56
CA VAL A 157 -7.29 5.16 -8.18
C VAL A 157 -7.82 3.82 -8.64
N HIS A 158 -6.94 2.83 -8.68
CA HIS A 158 -7.26 1.46 -9.08
C HIS A 158 -6.82 0.49 -7.98
N GLY A 159 -7.68 -0.49 -7.69
CA GLY A 159 -7.31 -1.70 -6.97
C GLY A 159 -7.38 -2.88 -7.91
N THR A 160 -6.30 -3.66 -8.00
CA THR A 160 -6.13 -4.69 -9.03
C THR A 160 -5.53 -5.96 -8.42
N LEU A 161 -5.95 -7.11 -8.95
CA LEU A 161 -5.29 -8.39 -8.76
C LEU A 161 -4.70 -8.81 -10.10
N HIS A 162 -3.44 -9.24 -10.12
CA HIS A 162 -2.86 -9.96 -11.24
C HIS A 162 -2.64 -11.42 -10.86
N TYR A 163 -3.06 -12.35 -11.74
CA TYR A 163 -3.00 -13.78 -11.50
C TYR A 163 -3.03 -14.56 -12.82
N GLY A 164 -3.20 -15.88 -12.77
CA GLY A 164 -3.33 -16.73 -13.95
C GLY A 164 -2.01 -17.39 -14.34
N GLY A 165 -1.61 -17.28 -15.61
CA GLY A 165 -0.34 -17.81 -16.10
C GLY A 165 0.77 -16.76 -16.20
N THR A 166 1.94 -17.18 -16.68
CA THR A 166 2.97 -16.24 -17.15
C THR A 166 2.50 -15.54 -18.42
N SER A 167 3.03 -14.33 -18.69
CA SER A 167 2.73 -13.60 -19.93
C SER A 167 2.87 -14.51 -21.18
N PRO A 168 1.92 -14.44 -22.14
CA PRO A 168 0.76 -13.53 -22.21
C PRO A 168 -0.52 -14.07 -21.54
N ASN A 169 -0.44 -15.16 -20.78
CA ASN A 169 -1.59 -15.84 -20.16
C ASN A 169 -1.95 -15.31 -18.77
N ASN A 170 -1.30 -14.23 -18.33
CA ASN A 170 -1.71 -13.53 -17.13
C ASN A 170 -3.07 -12.86 -17.35
N VAL A 171 -3.85 -12.78 -16.29
CA VAL A 171 -5.13 -12.08 -16.26
C VAL A 171 -5.14 -11.12 -15.08
N GLN A 172 -6.05 -10.15 -15.13
CA GLN A 172 -6.26 -9.22 -14.03
C GLN A 172 -7.73 -8.99 -13.76
N SER A 173 -8.07 -8.70 -12.52
CA SER A 173 -9.40 -8.29 -12.10
C SER A 173 -9.29 -7.15 -11.10
N GLY A 174 -10.06 -6.10 -11.29
CA GLY A 174 -9.97 -4.92 -10.45
C GLY A 174 -11.05 -3.90 -10.80
N ALA A 175 -11.06 -2.79 -10.10
CA ALA A 175 -11.96 -1.69 -10.36
C ALA A 175 -11.28 -0.35 -10.09
N ALA A 176 -11.73 0.67 -10.81
CA ALA A 176 -11.39 2.05 -10.51
C ALA A 176 -12.34 2.61 -9.44
N TYR A 177 -11.82 3.45 -8.56
CA TYR A 177 -12.60 4.30 -7.66
C TYR A 177 -12.30 5.76 -7.97
N THR A 178 -13.36 6.56 -8.16
CA THR A 178 -13.24 7.99 -8.45
C THR A 178 -13.84 8.77 -7.29
N LEU A 179 -13.07 9.74 -6.77
CA LEU A 179 -13.58 10.67 -5.76
C LEU A 179 -14.77 11.46 -6.31
N SER A 180 -15.78 11.68 -5.47
CA SER A 180 -16.93 12.53 -5.85
C SER A 180 -16.54 14.01 -6.04
N SER A 181 -15.44 14.43 -5.44
CA SER A 181 -14.89 15.80 -5.51
C SER A 181 -13.42 15.82 -5.09
N GLY A 182 -12.64 16.75 -5.63
CA GLY A 182 -11.22 16.91 -5.29
C GLY A 182 -10.32 15.89 -5.97
N ALA A 183 -9.09 15.78 -5.48
CA ALA A 183 -8.06 14.88 -5.99
C ALA A 183 -7.24 14.26 -4.85
N PHE A 184 -6.62 13.10 -5.12
CA PHE A 184 -5.80 12.36 -4.15
C PHE A 184 -4.50 13.07 -3.74
N ASN A 185 -4.15 14.17 -4.41
CA ASN A 185 -3.03 15.03 -4.05
C ASN A 185 -3.41 16.16 -3.07
N ASP A 186 -4.70 16.37 -2.81
CA ASP A 186 -5.19 17.48 -1.99
C ASP A 186 -5.01 17.20 -0.49
N ASP A 187 -5.22 15.95 -0.06
CA ASP A 187 -5.04 15.50 1.33
C ASP A 187 -4.57 14.03 1.37
N PHE A 188 -4.26 13.55 2.57
CA PHE A 188 -4.02 12.14 2.83
C PHE A 188 -5.33 11.36 2.87
N HIS A 189 -5.38 10.28 2.11
CA HIS A 189 -6.47 9.31 2.08
C HIS A 189 -6.03 7.99 2.70
N LEU A 190 -6.97 7.26 3.30
CA LEU A 190 -6.76 5.92 3.82
C LEU A 190 -7.09 4.90 2.74
N PHE A 191 -6.05 4.24 2.21
CA PHE A 191 -6.19 3.10 1.30
C PHE A 191 -6.15 1.82 2.12
N THR A 192 -7.25 1.06 2.09
CA THR A 192 -7.37 -0.18 2.84
C THR A 192 -7.53 -1.36 1.89
N LEU A 193 -6.80 -2.44 2.16
CA LEU A 193 -7.11 -3.77 1.66
C LEU A 193 -7.50 -4.67 2.84
N GLU A 194 -8.69 -5.28 2.78
CA GLU A 194 -9.00 -6.45 3.58
C GLU A 194 -8.84 -7.70 2.71
N TRP A 195 -7.86 -8.53 3.09
CA TRP A 195 -7.57 -9.80 2.44
C TRP A 195 -7.92 -10.94 3.40
N VAL A 196 -8.94 -11.71 3.05
CA VAL A 196 -9.37 -12.89 3.82
C VAL A 196 -9.44 -14.12 2.88
N PRO A 197 -9.57 -15.34 3.42
CA PRO A 197 -9.72 -16.51 2.57
C PRO A 197 -10.90 -16.37 1.60
N GLY A 198 -10.61 -16.37 0.29
CA GLY A 198 -11.61 -16.33 -0.78
C GLY A 198 -12.10 -14.94 -1.18
N GLU A 199 -11.60 -13.87 -0.55
CA GLU A 199 -12.11 -12.53 -0.81
C GLU A 199 -11.05 -11.44 -0.57
N PHE A 200 -11.08 -10.44 -1.44
CA PHE A 200 -10.33 -9.20 -1.31
C PHE A 200 -11.31 -8.03 -1.40
N ARG A 201 -11.19 -7.09 -0.47
CA ARG A 201 -12.01 -5.88 -0.43
C ARG A 201 -11.11 -4.66 -0.33
N TRP A 202 -11.24 -3.76 -1.28
CA TRP A 202 -10.56 -2.47 -1.29
C TRP A 202 -11.47 -1.41 -0.73
N TYR A 203 -10.89 -0.46 0.01
CA TYR A 203 -11.59 0.71 0.48
C TYR A 203 -10.75 1.97 0.31
N VAL A 204 -11.42 3.08 0.06
CA VAL A 204 -10.86 4.43 0.14
C VAL A 204 -11.65 5.21 1.17
N ASP A 205 -10.98 5.61 2.26
CA ASP A 205 -11.61 6.31 3.39
C ASP A 205 -12.84 5.57 3.96
N GLY A 206 -12.82 4.24 3.89
CA GLY A 206 -13.89 3.35 4.36
C GLY A 206 -15.06 3.16 3.39
N THR A 207 -14.99 3.69 2.16
CA THR A 207 -15.93 3.44 1.06
C THR A 207 -15.49 2.25 0.23
#